data_AF-A0A0M0BR24-F1
#
_entry.id   AF-A0A0M0BR24-F1
#
_cell.length_a   1.000
_cell.length_b   1.000
_cell.length_c   1.000
_cell.angle_alpha   90.00
_cell.angle_beta   90.00
_cell.angle_gamma   90.00
#
_symmetry.space_group_name_H-M   'P 1'
#
loop_
_entity.id
_entity.type
_entity.pdbx_description
1 polymer ?
#
loop_
_entity_poly.entity_id
_entity_poly.type
_entity_poly.pdbx_seq_one_letter_code
_entity_poly.pdbx_strand_id
1 'polypeptide(L)'
;MILSLSFSISLSQVERDPREKDIKNLFFNPKVGSEEIKRVVVLPIHSEGEDLRYSSRVTDLLVRSLRAVGKYDILPTQDFKSFVEQKDMDWGKTHHYTQALEIGKSLVVDGVIIGSLSQYGRMEGRAQFGLNLRMTRIPEGDTVWSMSCSTRGKPKEMRNIAKKGIESIIRTLVHRWKSDRATIAWGIKLQPLKASGGSRHITLRVPEYRETEIKVYIVSRSTAKSGPYKKIKRLRMRRRASLSFKDGDVKAGWTYFYRYRVLTKKDFLSPFSEAVEARL
;
A
#
# COMPACT_ATOMS: atom_id res chain seq x y z
N MET A 1 10.89 -39.59 7.02
CA MET A 1 10.37 -39.34 5.66
C MET A 1 9.66 -37.99 5.68
N ILE A 2 10.38 -36.90 5.42
CA ILE A 2 9.85 -35.52 5.53
C ILE A 2 9.37 -35.10 4.15
N LEU A 3 8.06 -35.06 3.95
CA LEU A 3 7.44 -34.51 2.73
C LEU A 3 7.62 -32.98 2.74
N SER A 4 8.61 -32.48 1.99
CA SER A 4 8.71 -31.06 1.70
C SER A 4 7.61 -30.66 0.71
N LEU A 5 6.55 -30.03 1.20
CA LEU A 5 5.57 -29.34 0.36
C LEU A 5 6.21 -28.05 -0.16
N SER A 6 6.85 -28.12 -1.33
CA SER A 6 7.36 -26.99 -2.09
C SER A 6 6.20 -26.09 -2.53
N PHE A 7 6.05 -24.95 -1.85
CA PHE A 7 5.09 -23.90 -2.20
C PHE A 7 5.68 -23.02 -3.31
N SER A 8 5.56 -23.45 -4.56
CA SER A 8 5.90 -22.61 -5.71
C SER A 8 4.69 -21.76 -6.10
N ILE A 9 4.65 -20.50 -5.64
CA ILE A 9 3.77 -19.50 -6.25
C ILE A 9 4.41 -19.15 -7.59
N SER A 10 3.85 -19.68 -8.69
CA SER A 10 4.34 -19.35 -10.03
C SER A 10 4.17 -17.86 -10.29
N LEU A 11 5.26 -17.16 -10.64
CA LEU A 11 5.23 -15.75 -11.04
C LEU A 11 4.24 -15.49 -12.18
N SER A 12 4.00 -16.47 -13.06
CA SER A 12 3.03 -16.35 -14.16
C SER A 12 1.56 -16.26 -13.70
N GLN A 13 1.25 -16.74 -12.49
CA GLN A 13 -0.11 -16.63 -11.90
C GLN A 13 -0.36 -15.23 -11.29
N VAL A 14 0.71 -14.46 -11.04
CA VAL A 14 0.68 -13.09 -10.52
C VAL A 14 0.44 -12.05 -11.63
N GLU A 15 0.57 -12.44 -12.92
CA GLU A 15 0.58 -11.53 -14.08
C GLU A 15 -0.80 -11.19 -14.69
N ARG A 16 -1.91 -11.74 -14.18
CA ARG A 16 -3.25 -11.35 -14.66
C ARG A 16 -3.72 -10.04 -14.01
N ASP A 17 -3.98 -9.03 -14.86
CA ASP A 17 -4.52 -7.70 -14.53
C ASP A 17 -5.67 -7.75 -13.51
N PRO A 18 -5.49 -7.20 -12.29
CA PRO A 18 -6.51 -7.29 -11.27
C PRO A 18 -7.43 -6.06 -11.34
N ARG A 19 -8.68 -6.29 -11.72
CA ARG A 19 -9.78 -5.55 -11.09
C ARG A 19 -9.83 -5.99 -9.62
N GLU A 20 -8.93 -5.44 -8.81
CA GLU A 20 -8.66 -5.88 -7.43
C GLU A 20 -9.79 -5.42 -6.49
N LYS A 21 -10.96 -6.07 -6.62
CA LYS A 21 -12.17 -5.76 -5.84
C LYS A 21 -11.95 -5.85 -4.32
N ASP A 22 -10.94 -6.62 -3.91
CA ASP A 22 -10.66 -6.96 -2.52
C ASP A 22 -9.71 -5.97 -1.84
N ILE A 23 -8.96 -5.16 -2.62
CA ILE A 23 -8.00 -4.18 -2.08
C ILE A 23 -8.66 -2.80 -1.99
N LYS A 24 -8.57 -2.22 -0.80
CA LYS A 24 -9.11 -0.91 -0.42
C LYS A 24 -8.01 -0.09 0.23
N ASN A 25 -8.22 1.23 0.32
CA ASN A 25 -7.33 2.17 1.01
C ASN A 25 -5.85 2.07 0.56
N LEU A 26 -5.62 1.65 -0.69
CA LEU A 26 -4.28 1.51 -1.24
C LEU A 26 -3.60 2.87 -1.32
N PHE A 27 -2.50 2.99 -0.61
CA PHE A 27 -1.61 4.12 -0.64
C PHE A 27 -0.19 3.63 -0.91
N PHE A 28 0.50 4.34 -1.81
CA PHE A 28 1.94 4.28 -1.97
C PHE A 28 2.46 5.70 -1.86
N ASN A 29 3.55 5.87 -1.12
CA ASN A 29 4.23 7.12 -0.98
C ASN A 29 5.10 7.34 -2.22
N PRO A 30 4.85 8.41 -2.98
CA PRO A 30 5.62 8.70 -4.18
C PRO A 30 7.03 9.22 -3.92
N LYS A 31 7.28 9.75 -2.72
CA LYS A 31 8.54 10.40 -2.36
C LYS A 31 9.57 9.41 -1.81
N VAL A 32 9.10 8.25 -1.33
CA VAL A 32 9.97 7.21 -0.80
C VAL A 32 10.20 6.20 -1.91
N GLY A 33 11.38 6.27 -2.53
CA GLY A 33 11.79 5.31 -3.54
C GLY A 33 11.88 3.91 -2.93
N SER A 34 11.26 2.92 -3.56
CA SER A 34 11.28 1.52 -3.08
C SER A 34 12.69 0.87 -3.08
N GLU A 35 13.73 1.60 -3.46
CA GLU A 35 15.12 1.13 -3.57
C GLU A 35 15.95 1.40 -2.31
N GLU A 36 15.55 2.37 -1.49
CA GLU A 36 16.23 2.70 -0.23
C GLU A 36 15.91 1.71 0.90
N ILE A 37 14.84 0.93 0.74
CA ILE A 37 14.36 -0.01 1.76
C ILE A 37 14.74 -1.42 1.35
N LYS A 38 15.70 -2.01 2.08
CA LYS A 38 16.19 -3.37 1.85
C LYS A 38 15.84 -4.28 3.01
N ARG A 39 16.21 -3.92 4.23
CA ARG A 39 15.98 -4.70 5.46
C ARG A 39 14.64 -4.32 6.07
N VAL A 40 13.76 -5.30 6.22
CA VAL A 40 12.39 -5.05 6.70
C VAL A 40 12.02 -6.07 7.77
N VAL A 41 11.35 -5.61 8.83
CA VAL A 41 10.72 -6.51 9.80
C VAL A 41 9.21 -6.45 9.65
N VAL A 42 8.55 -7.60 9.79
CA VAL A 42 7.09 -7.70 9.91
C VAL A 42 6.78 -7.94 11.38
N LEU A 43 6.12 -6.99 12.03
CA LEU A 43 5.67 -7.17 13.40
C LEU A 43 4.45 -8.10 13.44
N PRO A 44 4.17 -8.75 14.58
CA PRO A 44 2.97 -9.56 14.73
C PRO A 44 1.73 -8.77 14.31
N ILE A 45 0.87 -9.39 13.52
CA ILE A 45 -0.42 -8.81 13.15
C ILE A 45 -1.38 -9.02 14.32
N HIS A 46 -2.00 -7.97 14.82
CA HIS A 46 -2.92 -8.05 15.96
C HIS A 46 -4.38 -8.18 15.52
N SER A 47 -5.23 -8.80 16.33
CA SER A 47 -6.68 -8.87 16.12
C SER A 47 -7.41 -8.25 17.30
N GLU A 48 -8.46 -7.48 17.01
CA GLU A 48 -9.46 -7.12 18.02
C GLU A 48 -10.34 -8.35 18.24
N GLY A 49 -10.01 -9.18 19.24
CA GLY A 49 -10.67 -10.45 19.52
C GLY A 49 -9.67 -11.60 19.70
N GLU A 50 -9.88 -12.40 20.74
CA GLU A 50 -8.88 -13.12 21.54
C GLU A 50 -8.11 -14.28 20.87
N ASP A 51 -8.40 -14.70 19.64
CA ASP A 51 -7.71 -15.89 19.07
C ASP A 51 -6.37 -15.53 18.40
N LEU A 52 -5.35 -15.38 19.24
CA LEU A 52 -3.94 -15.14 18.90
C LEU A 52 -3.36 -16.15 17.90
N ARG A 53 -3.97 -17.34 17.74
CA ARG A 53 -3.49 -18.37 16.80
C ARG A 53 -3.78 -18.01 15.35
N TYR A 54 -4.77 -17.16 15.06
CA TYR A 54 -5.01 -16.70 13.69
C TYR A 54 -4.03 -15.59 13.31
N SER A 55 -3.82 -14.65 14.22
CA SER A 55 -2.86 -13.55 14.11
C SER A 55 -1.44 -14.03 13.78
N SER A 56 -0.95 -15.05 14.51
CA SER A 56 0.35 -15.69 14.22
C SER A 56 0.39 -16.35 12.84
N ARG A 57 -0.62 -17.15 12.48
CA ARG A 57 -0.69 -17.81 11.16
C ARG A 57 -0.74 -16.82 10.00
N VAL A 58 -1.48 -15.73 10.13
CA VAL A 58 -1.56 -14.67 9.12
C VAL A 58 -0.21 -13.96 9.00
N THR A 59 0.46 -13.69 10.12
CA THR A 59 1.81 -13.11 10.15
C THR A 59 2.81 -14.00 9.42
N ASP A 60 2.86 -15.29 9.75
CA ASP A 60 3.76 -16.26 9.12
C ASP A 60 3.53 -16.38 7.61
N LEU A 61 2.25 -16.41 7.20
CA LEU A 61 1.89 -16.49 5.79
C LEU A 61 2.29 -15.23 5.03
N LEU A 62 2.13 -14.04 5.64
CA LEU A 62 2.56 -12.77 5.06
C LEU A 62 4.09 -12.73 4.93
N VAL A 63 4.82 -13.04 6.00
CA VAL A 63 6.30 -13.09 6.02
C VAL A 63 6.81 -14.02 4.92
N ARG A 64 6.27 -15.24 4.85
CA ARG A 64 6.65 -16.22 3.82
C ARG A 64 6.39 -15.69 2.42
N SER A 65 5.22 -15.08 2.20
CA SER A 65 4.86 -14.56 0.88
C SER A 65 5.74 -13.38 0.48
N LEU A 66 6.06 -12.47 1.39
CA LEU A 66 6.98 -11.34 1.13
C LEU A 66 8.40 -11.82 0.83
N ARG A 67 8.91 -12.78 1.60
CA ARG A 67 10.22 -13.42 1.36
C ARG A 67 10.29 -14.08 0.00
N ALA A 68 9.25 -14.82 -0.38
CA ALA A 68 9.19 -15.49 -1.68
C ALA A 68 9.27 -14.51 -2.86
N VAL A 69 8.84 -13.26 -2.70
CA VAL A 69 9.01 -12.23 -3.74
C VAL A 69 10.45 -11.72 -3.82
N GLY A 70 11.21 -11.75 -2.73
CA GLY A 70 12.62 -11.35 -2.70
C GLY A 70 12.88 -9.86 -2.92
N LYS A 71 11.86 -9.00 -2.80
CA LYS A 71 12.04 -7.54 -2.92
C LYS A 71 12.74 -6.94 -1.69
N TYR A 72 12.48 -7.50 -0.52
CA TYR A 72 13.05 -7.07 0.76
C TYR A 72 13.73 -8.25 1.43
N ASP A 73 14.79 -7.96 2.19
CA ASP A 73 15.35 -8.86 3.17
C ASP A 73 14.49 -8.82 4.43
N ILE A 74 13.56 -9.80 4.54
CA ILE A 74 12.63 -9.86 5.66
C ILE A 74 13.30 -10.56 6.85
N LEU A 75 13.48 -9.82 7.95
CA LEU A 75 14.05 -10.37 9.18
C LEU A 75 13.23 -11.56 9.73
N PRO A 76 13.90 -12.61 10.25
CA PRO A 76 13.26 -13.69 10.99
C PRO A 76 12.42 -13.20 12.17
N THR A 77 11.30 -13.86 12.41
CA THR A 77 10.43 -13.55 13.54
C THR A 77 11.13 -13.78 14.90
N GLN A 78 12.10 -14.69 14.96
CA GLN A 78 12.88 -15.00 16.17
C GLN A 78 13.70 -13.80 16.64
N ASP A 79 14.37 -13.09 15.73
CA ASP A 79 15.19 -11.92 16.04
C ASP A 79 14.35 -10.83 16.73
N PHE A 80 13.11 -10.65 16.29
CA PHE A 80 12.16 -9.77 16.95
C PHE A 80 11.74 -10.28 18.33
N LYS A 81 11.48 -11.59 18.51
CA LYS A 81 11.06 -12.13 19.80
C LYS A 81 12.11 -11.93 20.89
N SER A 82 13.36 -12.27 20.58
CA SER A 82 14.49 -12.10 21.50
C SER A 82 14.70 -10.63 21.85
N PHE A 83 14.47 -9.72 20.91
CA PHE A 83 14.55 -8.28 21.16
C PHE A 83 13.47 -7.78 22.12
N VAL A 84 12.21 -8.20 21.94
CA VAL A 84 11.09 -7.82 22.81
C VAL A 84 11.28 -8.36 24.23
N GLU A 85 11.73 -9.61 24.36
CA GLU A 85 12.04 -10.25 25.65
C GLU A 85 13.19 -9.55 26.37
N GLN A 86 14.24 -9.14 25.65
CA GLN A 86 15.38 -8.43 26.24
C GLN A 86 15.02 -7.02 26.74
N LYS A 87 14.02 -6.37 26.14
CA LYS A 87 13.63 -4.99 26.43
C LYS A 87 12.42 -4.85 27.35
N ASP A 88 11.90 -5.95 27.88
CA ASP A 88 10.68 -6.00 28.71
C ASP A 88 9.50 -5.24 28.07
N MET A 89 9.38 -5.34 26.75
CA MET A 89 8.37 -4.63 25.99
C MET A 89 7.03 -5.37 25.99
N ASP A 90 5.94 -4.61 26.15
CA ASP A 90 4.58 -5.14 26.06
C ASP A 90 4.24 -5.59 24.63
N TRP A 91 4.22 -6.91 24.42
CA TRP A 91 3.81 -7.57 23.18
C TRP A 91 2.48 -7.06 22.62
N GLY A 92 1.53 -6.74 23.51
CA GLY A 92 0.20 -6.26 23.16
C GLY A 92 0.24 -4.89 22.49
N LYS A 93 1.31 -4.12 22.66
CA LYS A 93 1.42 -2.75 22.15
C LYS A 93 2.36 -2.57 20.95
N THR A 94 3.05 -3.64 20.54
CA THR A 94 4.04 -3.61 19.44
C THR A 94 3.50 -3.15 18.08
N HIS A 95 2.18 -3.13 17.87
CA HIS A 95 1.56 -2.55 16.68
C HIS A 95 1.31 -1.03 16.76
N HIS A 96 1.43 -0.43 17.93
CA HIS A 96 1.36 1.02 18.06
C HIS A 96 2.53 1.65 17.30
N TYR A 97 2.19 2.69 16.54
CA TYR A 97 3.11 3.34 15.63
C TYR A 97 4.44 3.76 16.29
N THR A 98 4.39 4.35 17.50
CA THR A 98 5.58 4.81 18.23
C THR A 98 6.52 3.65 18.60
N GLN A 99 5.96 2.58 19.17
CA GLN A 99 6.74 1.40 19.54
C GLN A 99 7.29 0.67 18.32
N ALA A 100 6.52 0.59 17.24
CA ALA A 100 6.98 -0.01 15.98
C ALA A 100 8.20 0.73 15.42
N LEU A 101 8.27 2.06 15.54
CA LEU A 101 9.44 2.84 15.16
C LEU A 101 10.65 2.54 16.06
N GLU A 102 10.45 2.46 17.38
CA GLU A 102 11.52 2.14 18.33
C GLU A 102 12.11 0.75 18.08
N ILE A 103 11.25 -0.25 17.84
CA ILE A 103 11.64 -1.60 17.46
C ILE A 103 12.44 -1.56 16.15
N GLY A 104 11.92 -0.86 15.13
CA GLY A 104 12.59 -0.75 13.83
C GLY A 104 13.99 -0.12 13.93
N LYS A 105 14.12 0.97 14.70
CA LYS A 105 15.41 1.62 14.95
C LYS A 105 16.39 0.68 15.65
N SER A 106 15.90 -0.05 16.65
CA SER A 106 16.74 -0.94 17.45
C SER A 106 17.19 -2.18 16.70
N LEU A 107 16.33 -2.72 15.82
CA LEU A 107 16.66 -3.83 14.93
C LEU A 107 17.51 -3.40 13.71
N VAL A 108 17.79 -2.10 13.57
CA VAL A 108 18.58 -1.52 12.47
C VAL A 108 18.03 -1.96 11.11
N VAL A 109 16.71 -1.82 10.94
CA VAL A 109 16.00 -2.09 9.67
C VAL A 109 15.66 -0.79 8.97
N ASP A 110 15.52 -0.85 7.64
CA ASP A 110 15.12 0.29 6.81
C ASP A 110 13.60 0.50 6.84
N GLY A 111 12.84 -0.52 7.27
CA GLY A 111 11.42 -0.36 7.47
C GLY A 111 10.72 -1.45 8.26
N VAL A 112 9.51 -1.11 8.70
CA VAL A 112 8.67 -1.91 9.58
C VAL A 112 7.29 -2.05 8.98
N ILE A 113 6.82 -3.29 8.85
CA ILE A 113 5.44 -3.60 8.47
C ILE A 113 4.64 -3.88 9.75
N ILE A 114 3.62 -3.05 9.98
CA ILE A 114 2.61 -3.24 11.02
C ILE A 114 1.26 -3.57 10.39
N GLY A 115 0.43 -4.30 11.12
CA GLY A 115 -0.88 -4.66 10.62
C GLY A 115 -1.87 -5.09 11.68
N SER A 116 -3.14 -5.11 11.28
CA SER A 116 -4.23 -5.63 12.11
C SER A 116 -5.24 -6.44 11.29
N LEU A 117 -5.79 -7.47 11.92
CA LEU A 117 -6.96 -8.19 11.44
C LEU A 117 -8.20 -7.40 11.83
N SER A 118 -8.86 -6.81 10.83
CA SER A 118 -10.15 -6.14 11.03
C SER A 118 -11.30 -7.13 11.09
N GLN A 119 -11.18 -8.28 10.41
CA GLN A 119 -12.18 -9.34 10.39
C GLN A 119 -11.50 -10.68 10.21
N TYR A 120 -11.80 -11.66 11.06
CA TYR A 120 -11.38 -13.04 10.83
C TYR A 120 -12.41 -13.98 11.44
N GLY A 121 -13.27 -14.57 10.61
CA GLY A 121 -14.24 -15.53 11.11
C GLY A 121 -15.48 -15.63 10.23
N ARG A 122 -16.56 -16.13 10.85
CA ARG A 122 -17.85 -16.27 10.20
C ARG A 122 -18.74 -15.11 10.61
N MET A 123 -19.23 -14.36 9.64
CA MET A 123 -20.20 -13.29 9.83
C MET A 123 -21.28 -13.45 8.76
N GLU A 124 -22.55 -13.45 9.18
CA GLU A 124 -23.72 -13.59 8.29
C GLU A 124 -23.65 -14.85 7.40
N GLY A 125 -23.25 -15.99 7.96
CA GLY A 125 -23.16 -17.25 7.22
C GLY A 125 -22.05 -17.29 6.16
N ARG A 126 -21.15 -16.29 6.14
CA ARG A 126 -20.00 -16.22 5.23
C ARG A 126 -18.70 -16.16 6.01
N ALA A 127 -17.67 -16.79 5.46
CA ALA A 127 -16.30 -16.57 5.91
C ALA A 127 -15.84 -15.19 5.45
N GLN A 128 -15.32 -14.39 6.37
CA GLN A 128 -14.80 -13.05 6.11
C GLN A 128 -13.37 -12.93 6.64
N PHE A 129 -12.53 -12.29 5.84
CA PHE A 129 -11.15 -11.97 6.17
C PHE A 129 -10.89 -10.52 5.83
N GLY A 130 -10.39 -9.76 6.80
CA GLY A 130 -10.05 -8.36 6.70
C GLY A 130 -8.66 -8.14 7.29
N LEU A 131 -7.76 -7.54 6.51
CA LEU A 131 -6.38 -7.29 6.91
C LEU A 131 -5.99 -5.87 6.53
N ASN A 132 -5.49 -5.10 7.48
CA ASN A 132 -4.89 -3.79 7.26
C ASN A 132 -3.38 -3.91 7.43
N LEU A 133 -2.62 -3.39 6.48
CA LEU A 133 -1.17 -3.36 6.52
C LEU A 133 -0.65 -1.95 6.25
N ARG A 134 0.46 -1.61 6.90
CA ARG A 134 1.23 -0.40 6.65
C ARG A 134 2.72 -0.71 6.74
N MET A 135 3.46 -0.27 5.74
CA MET A 135 4.92 -0.23 5.76
C MET A 135 5.38 1.18 6.09
N THR A 136 6.28 1.30 7.05
CA THR A 136 6.85 2.56 7.52
C THR A 136 8.37 2.52 7.35
N ARG A 137 8.96 3.59 6.82
CA ARG A 137 10.40 3.76 6.70
C ARG A 137 10.99 4.16 8.06
N ILE A 138 12.15 3.60 8.37
CA ILE A 138 12.94 3.93 9.55
C ILE A 138 14.21 4.67 9.10
N PRO A 139 14.66 5.72 9.83
CA PRO A 139 14.09 6.25 11.07
C PRO A 139 13.00 7.32 10.87
N GLU A 140 12.74 7.80 9.65
CA GLU A 140 11.94 9.01 9.40
C GLU A 140 10.46 8.85 9.75
N GLY A 141 9.95 7.61 9.79
CA GLY A 141 8.54 7.33 10.10
C GLY A 141 7.58 7.53 8.93
N ASP A 142 8.09 7.85 7.74
CA ASP A 142 7.27 7.99 6.56
C ASP A 142 6.55 6.67 6.22
N THR A 143 5.23 6.70 6.07
CA THR A 143 4.53 5.57 5.48
C THR A 143 4.99 5.39 4.04
N VAL A 144 5.48 4.21 3.69
CA VAL A 144 5.94 3.83 2.34
C VAL A 144 4.75 3.35 1.52
N TRP A 145 3.94 2.49 2.11
CA TRP A 145 2.68 2.05 1.54
C TRP A 145 1.73 1.59 2.64
N SER A 146 0.44 1.64 2.37
CA SER A 146 -0.57 1.04 3.22
C SER A 146 -1.71 0.49 2.38
N MET A 147 -2.36 -0.56 2.86
CA MET A 147 -3.51 -1.13 2.18
C MET A 147 -4.39 -1.91 3.13
N SER A 148 -5.66 -2.01 2.76
CA SER A 148 -6.65 -2.87 3.40
C SER A 148 -7.08 -3.94 2.40
N CYS A 149 -7.10 -5.19 2.81
CA CYS A 149 -7.69 -6.28 2.05
C CYS A 149 -8.97 -6.75 2.76
N SER A 150 -10.04 -7.00 2.01
CA SER A 150 -11.23 -7.66 2.52
C SER A 150 -11.69 -8.70 1.51
N THR A 151 -11.73 -9.96 1.93
CA THR A 151 -12.19 -11.09 1.10
C THR A 151 -13.33 -11.81 1.82
N ARG A 152 -14.26 -12.35 1.04
CA ARG A 152 -15.43 -13.08 1.54
C ARG A 152 -15.58 -14.38 0.77
N GLY A 153 -16.11 -15.41 1.43
CA GLY A 153 -16.35 -16.69 0.78
C GLY A 153 -17.17 -17.65 1.62
N LYS A 154 -17.13 -18.93 1.24
CA LYS A 154 -17.89 -19.99 1.92
C LYS A 154 -17.29 -20.30 3.31
N PRO A 155 -18.11 -20.59 4.35
CA PRO A 155 -17.65 -20.83 5.73
C PRO A 155 -16.58 -21.92 5.92
N LYS A 156 -16.51 -22.92 5.03
CA LYS A 156 -15.54 -24.02 5.09
C LYS A 156 -14.16 -23.65 4.56
N GLU A 157 -14.00 -22.45 3.97
CA GLU A 157 -12.79 -22.04 3.25
C GLU A 157 -11.95 -20.99 3.98
N MET A 158 -12.10 -20.80 5.31
CA MET A 158 -11.42 -19.73 6.07
C MET A 158 -9.92 -19.59 5.76
N ARG A 159 -9.17 -20.71 5.78
CA ARG A 159 -7.74 -20.73 5.45
C ARG A 159 -7.47 -20.27 4.01
N ASN A 160 -8.29 -20.71 3.07
CA ASN A 160 -8.16 -20.36 1.65
C ASN A 160 -8.49 -18.88 1.42
N ILE A 161 -9.43 -18.32 2.19
CA ILE A 161 -9.84 -16.92 2.09
C ILE A 161 -8.72 -16.01 2.60
N ALA A 162 -8.11 -16.30 3.76
CA ALA A 162 -6.95 -15.57 4.24
C ALA A 162 -5.77 -15.63 3.25
N LYS A 163 -5.51 -16.81 2.68
CA LYS A 163 -4.49 -16.99 1.64
C LYS A 163 -4.79 -16.14 0.40
N LYS A 164 -6.03 -16.15 -0.10
CA LYS A 164 -6.45 -15.30 -1.23
C LYS A 164 -6.24 -13.82 -0.93
N GLY A 165 -6.58 -13.36 0.28
CA GLY A 165 -6.38 -11.97 0.67
C GLY A 165 -4.91 -11.56 0.68
N ILE A 166 -4.03 -12.38 1.25
CA ILE A 166 -2.57 -12.15 1.22
C ILE A 166 -2.01 -12.22 -0.20
N GLU A 167 -2.46 -13.18 -1.02
CA GLU A 167 -2.04 -13.24 -2.42
C GLU A 167 -2.44 -11.97 -3.19
N SER A 168 -3.64 -11.45 -2.98
CA SER A 168 -4.06 -10.18 -3.58
C SER A 168 -3.11 -9.04 -3.17
N ILE A 169 -2.80 -8.90 -1.88
CA ILE A 169 -1.82 -7.92 -1.37
C ILE A 169 -0.47 -8.05 -2.09
N ILE A 170 0.07 -9.27 -2.18
CA ILE A 170 1.38 -9.53 -2.78
C ILE A 170 1.38 -9.21 -4.28
N ARG A 171 0.30 -9.56 -5.00
CA ARG A 171 0.14 -9.20 -6.42
C ARG A 171 0.11 -7.69 -6.61
N THR A 172 -0.65 -6.95 -5.78
CA THR A 172 -0.67 -5.49 -5.81
C THR A 172 0.73 -4.90 -5.63
N LEU A 173 1.48 -5.39 -4.64
CA LEU A 173 2.84 -4.94 -4.33
C LEU A 173 3.79 -5.20 -5.50
N VAL A 174 3.83 -6.43 -6.02
CA VAL A 174 4.69 -6.81 -7.16
C VAL A 174 4.38 -5.96 -8.39
N HIS A 175 3.10 -5.80 -8.73
CA HIS A 175 2.68 -4.98 -9.85
C HIS A 175 3.14 -3.54 -9.69
N ARG A 176 3.06 -3.00 -8.46
CA ARG A 176 3.55 -1.66 -8.16
C ARG A 176 5.06 -1.54 -8.29
N TRP A 177 5.83 -2.49 -7.77
CA TRP A 177 7.30 -2.47 -7.86
C TRP A 177 7.80 -2.56 -9.30
N LYS A 178 7.19 -3.41 -10.13
CA LYS A 178 7.49 -3.47 -11.57
C LYS A 178 7.22 -2.11 -12.24
N SER A 179 6.11 -1.46 -11.88
CA SER A 179 5.76 -0.13 -12.41
C SER A 179 6.75 0.96 -12.01
N ASP A 180 7.19 0.97 -10.76
CA ASP A 180 8.12 1.97 -10.25
C ASP A 180 9.51 1.81 -10.91
N ARG A 181 10.04 0.59 -10.99
CA ARG A 181 11.31 0.31 -11.69
C ARG A 181 11.28 0.72 -13.16
N ALA A 182 10.22 0.37 -13.86
CA ALA A 182 10.06 0.78 -15.25
C ALA A 182 10.05 2.31 -15.35
N THR A 183 9.28 3.00 -14.51
CA THR A 183 9.24 4.47 -14.54
C THR A 183 10.60 5.10 -14.25
N ILE A 184 11.35 4.58 -13.28
CA ILE A 184 12.71 5.04 -12.96
C ILE A 184 13.62 4.88 -14.19
N ALA A 185 13.56 3.74 -14.87
CA ALA A 185 14.32 3.52 -16.10
C ALA A 185 13.98 4.52 -17.22
N TRP A 186 12.75 5.05 -17.24
CA TRP A 186 12.31 6.08 -18.18
C TRP A 186 12.51 7.52 -17.68
N GLY A 187 13.04 7.73 -16.47
CA GLY A 187 13.36 9.06 -15.93
C GLY A 187 12.16 10.02 -15.77
N ILE A 188 10.93 9.51 -15.65
CA ILE A 188 9.73 10.38 -15.64
C ILE A 188 9.65 11.15 -14.31
N LYS A 189 9.97 12.45 -14.34
CA LYS A 189 9.83 13.38 -13.20
C LYS A 189 8.56 14.23 -13.36
N LEU A 190 7.56 13.99 -12.52
CA LEU A 190 6.29 14.73 -12.57
C LEU A 190 6.35 16.07 -11.83
N GLN A 191 6.08 17.15 -12.55
CA GLN A 191 5.75 18.46 -12.01
C GLN A 191 4.41 18.44 -11.25
N PRO A 192 4.25 19.24 -10.19
CA PRO A 192 2.98 19.37 -9.46
C PRO A 192 1.85 19.92 -10.35
N LEU A 193 0.61 19.55 -10.04
CA LEU A 193 -0.57 20.12 -10.71
C LEU A 193 -0.90 21.51 -10.15
N LYS A 194 -1.63 22.33 -10.90
CA LYS A 194 -2.18 23.59 -10.38
C LYS A 194 -3.56 23.34 -9.81
N ALA A 195 -3.82 23.83 -8.61
CA ALA A 195 -5.12 23.76 -7.94
C ALA A 195 -5.54 25.17 -7.50
N SER A 196 -6.78 25.55 -7.79
CA SER A 196 -7.33 26.86 -7.43
C SER A 196 -8.72 26.71 -6.84
N GLY A 197 -8.92 27.26 -5.64
CA GLY A 197 -10.25 27.39 -5.03
C GLY A 197 -11.15 28.33 -5.83
N GLY A 198 -12.43 28.01 -5.87
CA GLY A 198 -13.50 28.87 -6.38
C GLY A 198 -14.71 28.78 -5.45
N SER A 199 -15.83 29.42 -5.78
CA SER A 199 -16.98 29.49 -4.86
C SER A 199 -17.69 28.18 -4.56
N ARG A 200 -17.59 27.17 -5.45
CA ARG A 200 -18.30 25.87 -5.35
C ARG A 200 -17.46 24.65 -5.74
N HIS A 201 -16.25 24.87 -6.24
CA HIS A 201 -15.39 23.81 -6.74
C HIS A 201 -13.93 24.23 -6.71
N ILE A 202 -13.03 23.25 -6.68
CA ILE A 202 -11.60 23.45 -6.89
C ILE A 202 -11.29 23.12 -8.35
N THR A 203 -10.67 24.06 -9.07
CA THR A 203 -10.22 23.84 -10.45
C THR A 203 -8.81 23.25 -10.44
N LEU A 204 -8.63 22.12 -11.12
CA LEU A 204 -7.38 21.38 -11.20
C LEU A 204 -6.87 21.40 -12.63
N ARG A 205 -5.58 21.69 -12.83
CA ARG A 205 -4.91 21.66 -14.13
C ARG A 205 -3.63 20.85 -14.04
N VAL A 206 -3.58 19.75 -14.80
CA VAL A 206 -2.41 18.87 -14.87
C VAL A 206 -1.43 19.41 -15.91
N PRO A 207 -0.11 19.43 -15.63
CA PRO A 207 0.90 19.80 -16.62
C PRO A 207 0.84 18.90 -17.84
N GLU A 208 1.09 19.48 -19.01
CA GLU A 208 1.20 18.73 -20.25
C GLU A 208 2.63 18.22 -20.42
N TYR A 209 2.76 16.92 -20.59
CA TYR A 209 4.02 16.28 -20.93
C TYR A 209 4.04 15.98 -22.43
N ARG A 210 5.18 16.31 -23.07
CA ARG A 210 5.40 15.99 -24.48
C ARG A 210 5.74 14.51 -24.68
N GLU A 211 6.07 13.79 -23.60
CA GLU A 211 6.33 12.35 -23.67
C GLU A 211 5.14 11.57 -24.22
N THR A 212 5.37 10.85 -25.32
CA THR A 212 4.33 10.09 -26.03
C THR A 212 3.91 8.82 -25.32
N GLU A 213 4.62 8.44 -24.25
CA GLU A 213 4.35 7.22 -23.50
C GLU A 213 3.21 7.39 -22.50
N ILE A 214 2.74 8.59 -22.19
CA ILE A 214 1.66 8.78 -21.22
C ILE A 214 0.30 8.46 -21.84
N LYS A 215 -0.40 7.47 -21.27
CA LYS A 215 -1.74 7.00 -21.68
C LYS A 215 -2.83 7.67 -20.86
N VAL A 216 -2.67 7.74 -19.53
CA VAL A 216 -3.69 8.25 -18.61
C VAL A 216 -3.05 9.02 -17.45
N TYR A 217 -3.68 10.10 -17.03
CA TYR A 217 -3.42 10.78 -15.77
C TYR A 217 -4.44 10.34 -14.73
N ILE A 218 -3.97 9.98 -13.53
CA ILE A 218 -4.81 9.52 -12.41
C ILE A 218 -4.67 10.53 -11.29
N VAL A 219 -5.72 11.33 -11.06
CA VAL A 219 -5.74 12.41 -10.06
C VAL A 219 -6.41 11.92 -8.78
N SER A 220 -5.80 12.22 -7.65
CA SER A 220 -6.25 11.79 -6.33
C SER A 220 -6.27 12.95 -5.32
N ARG A 221 -7.16 12.87 -4.35
CA ARG A 221 -7.42 13.89 -3.32
C ARG A 221 -7.35 13.30 -1.91
N SER A 222 -6.88 14.07 -0.94
CA SER A 222 -6.97 13.77 0.50
C SER A 222 -7.37 15.02 1.29
N THR A 223 -7.87 14.84 2.51
CA THR A 223 -8.07 15.89 3.51
C THR A 223 -6.85 16.05 4.43
N ALA A 224 -5.84 15.19 4.29
CA ALA A 224 -4.57 15.27 5.03
C ALA A 224 -3.39 15.23 4.05
N LYS A 225 -2.35 16.03 4.32
CA LYS A 225 -1.16 16.15 3.44
C LYS A 225 -0.43 14.82 3.26
N SER A 226 -0.41 13.97 4.28
CA SER A 226 0.19 12.64 4.26
C SER A 226 -0.73 11.58 3.61
N GLY A 227 -2.00 11.91 3.33
CA GLY A 227 -3.00 10.96 2.85
C GLY A 227 -3.87 10.40 3.99
N PRO A 228 -4.67 9.35 3.71
CA PRO A 228 -4.75 8.59 2.47
C PRO A 228 -5.38 9.39 1.32
N TYR A 229 -4.89 9.18 0.09
CA TYR A 229 -5.43 9.83 -1.11
C TYR A 229 -6.41 8.91 -1.84
N LYS A 230 -7.61 9.40 -2.14
CA LYS A 230 -8.62 8.70 -2.94
C LYS A 230 -8.58 9.19 -4.38
N LYS A 231 -8.62 8.29 -5.35
CA LYS A 231 -8.73 8.63 -6.77
C LYS A 231 -10.07 9.33 -7.05
N ILE A 232 -10.01 10.51 -7.66
CA ILE A 232 -11.19 11.31 -8.02
C ILE A 232 -11.39 11.43 -9.53
N LYS A 233 -10.32 11.30 -10.33
CA LYS A 233 -10.42 11.43 -11.79
C LYS A 233 -9.40 10.56 -12.53
N ARG A 234 -9.79 10.09 -13.70
CA ARG A 234 -8.89 9.56 -14.75
C ARG A 234 -9.05 10.42 -15.99
N LEU A 235 -7.96 10.99 -16.48
CA LEU A 235 -7.93 11.78 -17.70
C LEU A 235 -7.10 11.03 -18.73
N ARG A 236 -7.69 10.67 -19.87
CA ARG A 236 -6.91 10.06 -20.96
C ARG A 236 -6.13 11.14 -21.67
N MET A 237 -4.86 10.88 -21.95
CA MET A 237 -4.03 11.78 -22.74
C MET A 237 -4.64 11.89 -24.14
N ARG A 238 -4.96 13.12 -24.55
CA ARG A 238 -5.40 13.46 -25.90
C ARG A 238 -4.42 14.49 -26.43
N ARG A 239 -3.98 14.36 -27.69
CA ARG A 239 -3.09 15.35 -28.31
C ARG A 239 -3.72 16.74 -28.23
N ARG A 240 -2.94 17.74 -27.76
CA ARG A 240 -3.28 19.18 -27.74
C ARG A 240 -4.52 19.56 -26.92
N ALA A 241 -4.83 18.84 -25.85
CA ALA A 241 -5.92 19.20 -24.94
C ALA A 241 -5.37 19.66 -23.58
N SER A 242 -5.82 20.83 -23.12
CA SER A 242 -5.56 21.25 -21.74
C SER A 242 -6.24 20.28 -20.78
N LEU A 243 -5.46 19.61 -19.92
CA LEU A 243 -5.96 18.65 -18.94
C LEU A 243 -6.44 19.37 -17.67
N SER A 244 -7.55 20.08 -17.80
CA SER A 244 -8.23 20.74 -16.68
C SER A 244 -9.57 20.09 -16.36
N PHE A 245 -9.93 20.07 -15.07
CA PHE A 245 -11.27 19.67 -14.62
C PHE A 245 -11.62 20.30 -13.28
N LYS A 246 -12.91 20.28 -12.95
CA LYS A 246 -13.45 20.81 -11.70
C LYS A 246 -13.74 19.67 -10.72
N ASP A 247 -13.28 19.82 -9.49
CA ASP A 247 -13.66 18.97 -8.36
C ASP A 247 -14.77 19.67 -7.57
N GLY A 248 -16.00 19.19 -7.70
CA GLY A 248 -17.19 19.73 -7.02
C GLY A 248 -17.59 18.96 -5.77
N ASP A 249 -16.94 17.83 -5.45
CA ASP A 249 -17.23 17.02 -4.26
C ASP A 249 -16.41 17.56 -3.07
N VAL A 250 -16.50 18.88 -2.83
CA VAL A 250 -15.70 19.63 -1.86
C VAL A 250 -16.60 20.55 -1.05
N LYS A 251 -16.25 20.78 0.22
CA LYS A 251 -17.03 21.60 1.15
C LYS A 251 -16.35 22.94 1.41
N ALA A 252 -17.14 24.01 1.52
CA ALA A 252 -16.62 25.35 1.80
C ALA A 252 -15.87 25.37 3.15
N GLY A 253 -14.74 26.07 3.19
CA GLY A 253 -13.90 26.19 4.38
C GLY A 253 -12.95 25.01 4.59
N TRP A 254 -13.04 23.93 3.81
CA TRP A 254 -12.15 22.78 3.91
C TRP A 254 -10.91 22.91 3.04
N THR A 255 -9.81 22.37 3.55
CA THR A 255 -8.54 22.27 2.83
C THR A 255 -8.36 20.86 2.29
N TYR A 256 -7.94 20.78 1.02
CA TYR A 256 -7.72 19.53 0.31
C TYR A 256 -6.33 19.50 -0.29
N PHE A 257 -5.77 18.30 -0.37
CA PHE A 257 -4.48 18.04 -0.99
C PHE A 257 -4.68 17.21 -2.24
N TYR A 258 -4.04 17.62 -3.34
CA TYR A 258 -4.18 17.00 -4.64
C TYR A 258 -2.83 16.55 -5.19
N ARG A 259 -2.82 15.39 -5.83
CA ARG A 259 -1.65 14.88 -6.57
C ARG A 259 -2.11 14.00 -7.71
N TYR A 260 -1.22 13.74 -8.67
CA TYR A 260 -1.53 12.83 -9.76
C TYR A 260 -0.35 11.93 -10.08
N ARG A 261 -0.62 10.84 -10.78
CA ARG A 261 0.40 10.00 -11.42
C ARG A 261 -0.02 9.67 -12.83
N VAL A 262 0.92 9.22 -13.65
CA VAL A 262 0.64 8.80 -15.02
C VAL A 262 0.65 7.27 -15.11
N LEU A 263 -0.19 6.75 -15.99
CA LEU A 263 -0.14 5.39 -16.52
C LEU A 263 0.42 5.50 -17.93
N THR A 264 1.50 4.77 -18.23
CA THR A 264 2.10 4.77 -19.55
C THR A 264 1.34 3.86 -20.52
N LYS A 265 1.70 3.90 -21.80
CA LYS A 265 1.14 3.02 -22.85
C LYS A 265 1.43 1.54 -22.57
N LYS A 266 2.57 1.26 -21.94
CA LYS A 266 2.98 -0.07 -21.44
C LYS A 266 2.38 -0.41 -20.06
N ASP A 267 1.36 0.34 -19.64
CA ASP A 267 0.64 0.18 -18.38
C ASP A 267 1.51 0.26 -17.10
N PHE A 268 2.62 1.01 -17.17
CA PHE A 268 3.42 1.35 -15.98
C PHE A 268 2.87 2.58 -15.27
N LEU A 269 2.79 2.52 -13.95
CA LEU A 269 2.40 3.65 -13.12
C LEU A 269 3.61 4.41 -12.60
N SER A 270 3.66 5.72 -12.82
CA SER A 270 4.69 6.56 -12.23
C SER A 270 4.56 6.68 -10.70
N PRO A 271 5.59 7.20 -10.00
CA PRO A 271 5.39 7.91 -8.75
C PRO A 271 4.32 9.01 -8.91
N PHE A 272 3.68 9.41 -7.81
CA PHE A 272 2.85 10.60 -7.83
C PHE A 272 3.72 11.86 -7.92
N SER A 273 3.17 12.90 -8.52
CA SER A 273 3.65 14.27 -8.36
C SER A 273 3.68 14.65 -6.87
N GLU A 274 4.36 15.74 -6.55
CA GLU A 274 4.17 16.38 -5.27
C GLU A 274 2.71 16.77 -5.06
N ALA A 275 2.30 16.77 -3.79
CA ALA A 275 0.97 17.18 -3.39
C ALA A 275 0.87 18.71 -3.35
N VAL A 276 -0.26 19.22 -3.82
CA VAL A 276 -0.57 20.65 -3.84
C VAL A 276 -1.82 20.87 -3.02
N GLU A 277 -1.77 21.88 -2.17
CA GLU A 277 -2.86 22.27 -1.29
C GLU A 277 -3.81 23.22 -2.01
N ALA A 278 -5.11 23.07 -1.78
CA ALA A 278 -6.10 24.04 -2.17
C ALA A 278 -7.26 24.06 -1.16
N ARG A 279 -7.72 25.25 -0.85
CA ARG A 279 -8.88 25.50 0.01
C ARG A 279 -10.07 25.91 -0.86
N LEU A 280 -11.26 25.46 -0.47
CA LEU A 280 -12.50 25.99 -1.00
C LEU A 280 -13.01 27.15 -0.14
#